data_AF-A0A7Y0LYL4-F1
#
_entry.id   AF-A0A7Y0LYL4-F1
#
_cell.length_a   1.000
_cell.length_b   1.000
_cell.length_c   1.000
_cell.angle_alpha   90.00
_cell.angle_beta   90.00
_cell.angle_gamma   90.00
#
_symmetry.space_group_name_H-M   'P 1'
#
loop_
_entity.id
_entity.type
_entity.pdbx_description
1 polymer ?
#
loop_
_entity_poly.entity_id
_entity_poly.type
_entity_poly.pdbx_seq_one_letter_code
_entity_poly.pdbx_strand_id
1 'polypeptide(L)'
;MGRAVRAPDRTVTAPDRAVTAPDRAVKARDRAVSVRDRAPTVGGGHERGSGTVLVLGLVAVVLVLVVTVSLLARTQSTRGAVQAAADLGALAGARRVASAGPAAGCAVAQAVVAENGAVLTSCEHVGDGVVRVTASRDSALGPARASARAGPRSPADERSPAG
;
A
#
# COMPACT_ATOMS: atom_id res chain seq x y z
N MET A 1 33.62 -54.19 -8.10
CA MET A 1 33.80 -53.44 -6.84
C MET A 1 34.16 -51.99 -7.22
N GLY A 2 33.22 -51.04 -7.22
CA GLY A 2 32.82 -50.25 -6.05
C GLY A 2 33.15 -48.77 -6.32
N ARG A 3 32.27 -48.03 -7.02
CA ARG A 3 32.45 -46.59 -7.29
C ARG A 3 31.72 -45.80 -6.21
N ALA A 4 32.47 -45.17 -5.32
CA ALA A 4 31.93 -44.27 -4.30
C ALA A 4 31.38 -43.00 -4.98
N VAL A 5 30.08 -42.78 -4.87
CA VAL A 5 29.44 -41.52 -5.26
C VAL A 5 29.44 -40.60 -4.03
N ARG A 6 30.20 -39.52 -4.12
CA ARG A 6 30.30 -38.49 -3.08
C ARG A 6 29.09 -37.55 -3.18
N ALA A 7 28.29 -37.47 -2.11
CA ALA A 7 27.20 -36.52 -1.99
C ALA A 7 27.76 -35.09 -1.81
N PRO A 8 27.16 -34.05 -2.42
CA PRO A 8 27.48 -32.68 -2.09
C PRO A 8 26.73 -32.25 -0.82
N ASP A 9 27.50 -31.71 0.12
CA ASP A 9 27.06 -31.00 1.30
C ASP A 9 26.38 -29.69 0.87
N ARG A 10 25.09 -29.52 1.20
CA ARG A 10 24.35 -28.28 0.96
C ARG A 10 24.06 -27.63 2.31
N THR A 11 24.92 -26.71 2.70
CA THR A 11 24.62 -25.74 3.75
C THR A 11 23.62 -24.72 3.20
N VAL A 12 22.41 -24.72 3.77
CA VAL A 12 21.39 -23.71 3.49
C VAL A 12 21.70 -22.51 4.38
N THR A 13 22.45 -21.56 3.83
CA THR A 13 22.59 -20.22 4.43
C THR A 13 21.40 -19.39 3.99
N ALA A 14 20.48 -19.08 4.92
CA ALA A 14 19.39 -18.16 4.69
C ALA A 14 19.93 -16.73 4.46
N PRO A 15 19.47 -15.98 3.44
CA PRO A 15 19.76 -14.57 3.37
C PRO A 15 18.81 -13.80 4.31
N ASP A 16 19.43 -13.06 5.22
CA ASP A 16 18.81 -12.00 5.99
C ASP A 16 18.48 -10.84 5.03
N ARG A 17 17.21 -10.68 4.65
CA ARG A 17 16.77 -9.55 3.83
C ARG A 17 15.92 -8.60 4.65
N ALA A 18 16.61 -7.55 5.07
CA ALA A 18 16.14 -6.20 5.35
C ALA A 18 14.81 -5.87 4.66
N VAL A 19 13.81 -5.57 5.49
CA VAL A 19 12.57 -4.91 5.08
C VAL A 19 12.90 -3.44 4.85
N THR A 20 13.33 -3.11 3.63
CA THR A 20 13.37 -1.72 3.16
C THR A 20 11.99 -1.36 2.65
N ALA A 21 11.19 -0.68 3.49
CA ALA A 21 9.95 -0.05 3.04
C ALA A 21 10.29 1.15 2.14
N PRO A 22 9.59 1.36 1.01
CA PRO A 22 9.84 2.51 0.16
C PRO A 22 9.20 3.77 0.74
N ASP A 23 10.05 4.78 0.95
CA ASP A 23 9.68 6.19 0.97
C ASP A 23 8.92 6.55 -0.30
N ARG A 24 7.61 6.84 -0.21
CA ARG A 24 6.87 7.70 -1.15
C ARG A 24 5.40 7.86 -0.74
N ALA A 25 5.16 8.76 0.21
CA ALA A 25 3.95 9.57 0.24
C ALA A 25 4.16 10.84 1.08
N VAL A 26 5.34 11.45 0.98
CA VAL A 26 5.58 12.84 1.41
C VAL A 26 5.42 13.74 0.18
N LYS A 27 4.18 13.93 -0.31
CA LYS A 27 3.88 15.01 -1.25
C LYS A 27 2.38 15.26 -1.40
N ALA A 28 1.79 15.88 -0.39
CA ALA A 28 0.73 16.87 -0.52
C ALA A 28 0.23 17.19 0.89
N ARG A 29 0.92 18.11 1.59
CA ARG A 29 0.35 19.22 2.38
C ARG A 29 1.46 20.21 2.76
N ASP A 30 2.28 20.58 1.78
CA ASP A 30 2.95 21.88 1.78
C ASP A 30 1.91 22.92 1.36
N ARG A 31 1.24 23.52 2.34
CA ARG A 31 0.80 24.93 2.32
C ARG A 31 0.09 25.24 3.64
N ALA A 32 0.69 26.21 4.34
CA ALA A 32 0.22 26.87 5.56
C ALA A 32 0.46 26.14 6.88
N VAL A 33 1.74 25.95 7.25
CA VAL A 33 2.15 26.32 8.62
C VAL A 33 3.50 27.04 8.54
N SER A 34 3.47 28.37 8.41
CA SER A 34 4.61 29.20 8.78
C SER A 34 4.65 29.20 10.31
N VAL A 35 5.30 28.19 10.89
CA VAL A 35 5.75 28.27 12.28
C VAL A 35 6.95 29.19 12.27
N ARG A 36 6.81 30.35 12.88
CA ARG A 36 7.93 31.26 13.14
C ARG A 36 9.03 30.48 13.85
N ASP A 37 10.21 30.40 13.22
CA ASP A 37 11.45 30.01 13.88
C ASP A 37 11.70 30.98 15.04
N ARG A 38 11.36 30.56 16.25
CA ARG A 38 11.98 31.08 17.46
C ARG A 38 12.85 29.95 18.00
N ALA A 39 14.16 30.09 17.78
CA ALA A 39 15.15 29.28 18.44
C ALA A 39 14.99 29.41 19.96
N PRO A 40 14.83 28.31 20.71
CA PRO A 40 14.99 28.36 22.15
C PRO A 40 16.48 28.45 22.45
N THR A 41 16.90 29.53 23.11
CA THR A 41 18.22 29.62 23.73
C THR A 41 18.29 28.60 24.87
N VAL A 42 19.10 27.57 24.70
CA VAL A 42 19.41 26.59 25.76
C VAL A 42 20.40 27.26 26.72
N GLY A 43 19.87 27.83 27.80
CA GLY A 43 20.68 28.27 28.94
C GLY A 43 21.24 27.06 29.67
N GLY A 44 22.56 26.93 29.67
CA GLY A 44 23.30 25.85 30.31
C GLY A 44 23.14 25.86 31.82
N GLY A 45 22.81 24.70 32.38
CA GLY A 45 22.72 24.49 33.81
C GLY A 45 21.87 23.26 34.15
N HIS A 46 22.54 22.16 34.50
CA HIS A 46 22.05 20.87 35.04
C HIS A 46 21.93 19.73 34.01
N GLU A 47 22.98 19.53 33.21
CA GLU A 47 23.04 18.60 32.06
C GLU A 47 23.23 17.09 32.36
N ARG A 48 23.17 16.59 33.61
CA ARG A 48 23.35 15.12 33.87
C ARG A 48 22.07 14.34 34.18
N GLY A 49 20.94 15.02 34.36
CA GLY A 49 19.64 14.37 34.59
C GLY A 49 18.48 14.98 33.79
N SER A 50 18.55 16.26 33.41
CA SER A 50 17.47 16.92 32.67
C SER A 50 17.40 16.47 31.20
N GLY A 51 18.56 16.24 30.57
CA GLY A 51 18.64 15.83 29.16
C GLY A 51 17.97 14.47 28.90
N THR A 52 18.17 13.49 29.77
CA THR A 52 17.54 12.16 29.64
C THR A 52 16.05 12.22 29.91
N VAL A 53 15.60 13.03 30.88
CA VAL A 53 14.16 13.22 31.18
C VAL A 53 13.46 13.92 30.01
N LEU A 54 14.07 14.93 29.40
CA LEU A 54 13.51 15.60 28.22
C LEU A 54 13.43 14.66 27.02
N VAL A 55 14.48 13.86 26.77
CA VAL A 55 14.48 12.86 25.71
C VAL A 55 13.41 11.79 25.97
N LEU A 56 13.30 11.26 27.19
CA LEU A 56 12.25 10.30 27.55
C LEU A 56 10.85 10.90 27.37
N GLY A 57 10.64 12.15 27.77
CA GLY A 57 9.38 12.87 27.57
C GLY A 57 9.05 13.03 26.09
N LEU A 58 10.02 13.44 25.26
CA LEU A 58 9.83 13.57 23.82
C LEU A 58 9.53 12.21 23.17
N VAL A 59 10.28 11.16 23.53
CA VAL A 59 10.05 9.80 23.03
C VAL A 59 8.66 9.32 23.44
N ALA A 60 8.24 9.53 24.69
CA ALA A 60 6.91 9.18 25.15
C ALA A 60 5.82 9.92 24.35
N VAL A 61 5.97 11.22 24.12
CA VAL A 61 5.05 12.01 23.28
C VAL A 61 5.00 11.48 21.86
N VAL A 62 6.14 11.20 21.24
CA VAL A 62 6.21 10.63 19.89
C VAL A 62 5.54 9.26 19.84
N LEU A 63 5.78 8.38 20.81
CA LEU A 63 5.13 7.06 20.90
C LEU A 63 3.62 7.19 21.06
N VAL A 64 3.15 8.09 21.93
CA VAL A 64 1.71 8.39 22.07
C VAL A 64 1.13 8.89 20.75
N LEU A 65 1.83 9.79 20.06
CA LEU A 65 1.39 10.30 18.76
C LEU A 65 1.32 9.19 17.70
N VAL A 66 2.32 8.31 17.65
CA VAL A 66 2.35 7.15 16.75
C VAL A 66 1.22 6.18 17.06
N VAL A 67 0.99 5.84 18.33
CA VAL A 67 -0.08 4.94 18.77
C VAL A 67 -1.44 5.54 18.41
N THR A 68 -1.69 6.81 18.74
CA THR A 68 -2.96 7.49 18.43
C THR A 68 -3.23 7.55 16.94
N VAL A 69 -2.25 7.94 16.11
CA VAL A 69 -2.37 7.91 14.64
C VAL A 69 -2.61 6.48 14.14
N SER A 70 -1.95 5.47 14.71
CA SER A 70 -2.14 4.07 14.33
C SER A 70 -3.55 3.56 14.64
N LEU A 71 -4.12 3.92 15.80
CA LEU A 71 -5.51 3.58 16.13
C LEU A 71 -6.50 4.25 15.16
N LEU A 72 -6.28 5.53 14.83
CA LEU A 72 -7.10 6.24 13.84
C LEU A 72 -6.96 5.67 12.43
N ALA A 73 -5.78 5.18 12.05
CA ALA A 73 -5.58 4.54 10.75
C ALA A 73 -6.38 3.23 10.63
N ARG A 74 -6.52 2.47 11.72
CA ARG A 74 -7.29 1.21 11.73
C ARG A 74 -8.78 1.43 11.47
N THR A 75 -9.35 2.56 11.90
CA THR A 75 -10.79 2.84 11.69
C THR A 75 -11.14 3.16 10.24
N GLN A 76 -10.17 3.60 9.42
CA GLN A 76 -10.36 3.91 8.00
C GLN A 76 -10.22 2.67 7.08
N SER A 77 -9.89 1.51 7.65
CA SER A 77 -9.48 0.30 6.92
C SER A 77 -10.54 -0.27 5.98
N THR A 78 -11.83 -0.05 6.23
CA THR A 78 -12.90 -0.61 5.38
C THR A 78 -12.88 -0.03 3.99
N ARG A 79 -12.80 1.30 3.84
CA ARG A 79 -12.69 1.94 2.51
C ARG A 79 -11.40 1.57 1.80
N GLY A 80 -10.28 1.55 2.52
CA GLY A 80 -8.99 1.13 1.97
C GLY A 80 -9.01 -0.32 1.48
N ALA A 81 -9.63 -1.22 2.24
CA ALA A 81 -9.76 -2.63 1.86
C ALA A 81 -10.67 -2.82 0.63
N VAL A 82 -11.82 -2.13 0.55
CA VAL A 82 -12.69 -2.22 -0.63
C VAL A 82 -12.01 -1.62 -1.87
N GLN A 83 -11.25 -0.53 -1.71
CA GLN A 83 -10.46 0.05 -2.79
C GLN A 83 -9.38 -0.93 -3.26
N ALA A 84 -8.61 -1.54 -2.35
CA ALA A 84 -7.61 -2.53 -2.70
C ALA A 84 -8.22 -3.74 -3.42
N ALA A 85 -9.38 -4.23 -2.97
CA ALA A 85 -10.11 -5.29 -3.65
C ALA A 85 -10.53 -4.89 -5.07
N ALA A 86 -11.03 -3.66 -5.25
CA ALA A 86 -11.37 -3.12 -6.56
C ALA A 86 -10.13 -2.99 -7.47
N ASP A 87 -9.00 -2.52 -6.95
CA ASP A 87 -7.75 -2.35 -7.70
C ASP A 87 -7.20 -3.70 -8.17
N LEU A 88 -7.15 -4.71 -7.30
CA LEU A 88 -6.72 -6.06 -7.64
C LEU A 88 -7.68 -6.69 -8.66
N GLY A 89 -8.99 -6.54 -8.47
CA GLY A 89 -10.00 -7.00 -9.41
C GLY A 89 -9.86 -6.34 -10.78
N ALA A 90 -9.64 -5.03 -10.84
CA ALA A 90 -9.44 -4.29 -12.08
C ALA A 90 -8.18 -4.76 -12.81
N LEU A 91 -7.05 -4.90 -12.12
CA LEU A 91 -5.79 -5.38 -12.70
C LEU A 91 -5.89 -6.81 -13.23
N ALA A 92 -6.50 -7.72 -12.46
CA ALA A 92 -6.70 -9.11 -12.86
C ALA A 92 -7.68 -9.20 -14.05
N GLY A 93 -8.77 -8.44 -14.01
CA GLY A 93 -9.74 -8.34 -15.08
C GLY A 93 -9.09 -7.82 -16.37
N ALA A 94 -8.38 -6.69 -16.33
CA ALA A 94 -7.71 -6.11 -17.49
C ALA A 94 -6.73 -7.08 -18.17
N ARG A 95 -5.92 -7.81 -17.38
CA ARG A 95 -5.02 -8.86 -17.91
C ARG A 95 -5.78 -9.99 -18.59
N ARG A 96 -6.94 -10.38 -18.06
CA ARG A 96 -7.73 -11.48 -18.59
C ARG A 96 -8.57 -11.07 -19.79
N VAL A 97 -9.03 -9.82 -19.88
CA VAL A 97 -9.68 -9.27 -21.08
C VAL A 97 -8.75 -9.34 -22.27
N ALA A 98 -7.47 -8.97 -22.10
CA ALA A 98 -6.49 -9.01 -23.17
C ALA A 98 -6.21 -10.42 -23.72
N SER A 99 -6.45 -11.47 -22.93
CA SER A 99 -6.14 -12.86 -23.30
C SER A 99 -7.37 -13.74 -23.61
N ALA A 100 -8.55 -13.44 -23.06
CA ALA A 100 -9.75 -14.26 -23.20
C ALA A 100 -11.06 -13.46 -23.30
N GLY A 101 -10.99 -12.14 -23.53
CA GLY A 101 -12.15 -11.29 -23.77
C GLY A 101 -12.90 -10.80 -22.51
N PRO A 102 -13.90 -9.91 -22.69
CA PRO A 102 -14.56 -9.17 -21.61
C PRO A 102 -15.20 -10.04 -20.52
N ALA A 103 -15.91 -11.10 -20.93
CA ALA A 103 -16.62 -11.99 -20.00
C ALA A 103 -15.65 -12.73 -19.06
N ALA A 104 -14.55 -13.27 -19.59
CA ALA A 104 -13.51 -13.91 -18.79
C ALA A 104 -12.82 -12.90 -17.84
N GLY A 105 -12.65 -11.66 -18.30
CA GLY A 105 -12.20 -10.52 -17.49
C GLY A 105 -13.05 -10.31 -16.24
N CYS A 106 -14.36 -10.14 -16.43
CA CYS A 106 -15.26 -9.90 -15.31
C CYS A 106 -15.40 -11.10 -14.37
N ALA A 107 -15.35 -12.33 -14.89
CA ALA A 107 -15.37 -13.53 -14.06
C ALA A 107 -14.14 -13.60 -13.12
N VAL A 108 -12.94 -13.31 -13.64
CA VAL A 108 -11.71 -13.26 -12.83
C VAL A 108 -11.76 -12.09 -11.85
N ALA A 109 -12.22 -10.91 -12.27
CA ALA A 109 -12.37 -9.76 -11.37
C ALA A 109 -13.32 -10.07 -10.21
N GLN A 110 -14.43 -10.77 -10.46
CA GLN A 110 -15.38 -11.19 -9.43
C GLN A 110 -14.73 -12.13 -8.40
N ALA A 111 -13.98 -13.15 -8.88
CA ALA A 111 -13.28 -14.08 -8.00
C ALA A 111 -12.27 -13.36 -7.09
N VAL A 112 -11.46 -12.46 -7.66
CA VAL A 112 -10.46 -11.69 -6.91
C VAL A 112 -11.13 -10.76 -5.89
N VAL A 113 -12.21 -10.06 -6.25
CA VAL A 113 -12.94 -9.19 -5.32
C VAL A 113 -13.53 -9.99 -4.16
N ALA A 114 -14.13 -11.15 -4.44
CA ALA A 114 -14.68 -12.04 -3.42
C ALA A 114 -13.61 -12.60 -2.47
N GLU A 115 -12.45 -13.00 -3.00
CA GLU A 115 -11.32 -13.49 -2.21
C GLU A 115 -10.73 -12.40 -1.29
N ASN A 116 -10.86 -11.13 -1.67
CA ASN A 116 -10.47 -9.98 -0.85
C ASN A 116 -11.58 -9.51 0.11
N GLY A 117 -12.66 -10.28 0.28
CA GLY A 117 -13.72 -10.02 1.25
C GLY A 117 -14.62 -8.85 0.89
N ALA A 118 -14.73 -8.51 -0.40
CA ALA A 118 -15.67 -7.53 -0.94
C ALA A 118 -16.62 -8.19 -1.95
N VAL A 119 -17.71 -7.51 -2.28
CA VAL A 119 -18.71 -7.95 -3.25
C VAL A 119 -18.61 -7.09 -4.50
N LEU A 120 -18.49 -7.74 -5.66
CA LEU A 120 -18.53 -7.06 -6.95
C LEU A 120 -19.94 -6.53 -7.22
N THR A 121 -20.07 -5.23 -7.45
CA THR A 121 -21.35 -4.56 -7.74
C THR A 121 -21.49 -4.16 -9.21
N SER A 122 -20.38 -3.82 -9.88
CA SER A 122 -20.34 -3.56 -11.32
C SER A 122 -18.98 -3.96 -11.88
N CYS A 123 -18.99 -4.55 -13.08
CA CYS A 123 -17.81 -4.78 -13.90
C CYS A 123 -18.11 -4.36 -15.33
N GLU A 124 -17.40 -3.36 -15.82
CA GLU A 124 -17.61 -2.77 -17.14
C GLU A 124 -16.32 -2.79 -17.94
N HIS A 125 -16.39 -3.28 -19.18
CA HIS A 125 -15.32 -3.09 -20.15
C HIS A 125 -15.55 -1.76 -20.87
N VAL A 126 -14.62 -0.83 -20.71
CA VAL A 126 -14.76 0.55 -21.22
C VAL A 126 -14.14 0.70 -22.62
N GLY A 127 -13.64 -0.39 -23.22
CA GLY A 127 -12.88 -0.37 -24.47
C GLY A 127 -11.36 -0.40 -24.24
N ASP A 128 -10.60 -0.73 -25.30
CA ASP A 128 -9.13 -0.74 -25.30
C ASP A 128 -8.48 -1.58 -24.19
N GLY A 129 -9.13 -2.70 -23.84
CA GLY A 129 -8.69 -3.57 -22.75
C GLY A 129 -8.83 -2.97 -21.35
N VAL A 130 -9.49 -1.82 -21.21
CA VAL A 130 -9.71 -1.16 -19.92
C VAL A 130 -10.95 -1.72 -19.23
N VAL A 131 -10.80 -2.10 -17.96
CA VAL A 131 -11.87 -2.63 -17.11
C VAL A 131 -12.08 -1.70 -15.93
N ARG A 132 -13.34 -1.36 -15.64
CA ARG A 132 -13.77 -0.67 -14.44
C ARG A 132 -14.46 -1.66 -13.52
N VAL A 133 -14.02 -1.71 -12.27
CA VAL A 133 -14.53 -2.60 -11.23
C VAL A 133 -15.05 -1.76 -10.07
N THR A 134 -16.30 -1.99 -9.69
CA THR A 134 -16.90 -1.38 -8.49
C THR A 134 -17.16 -2.47 -7.47
N ALA A 135 -16.56 -2.33 -6.29
CA ALA A 135 -16.70 -3.26 -5.18
C ALA A 135 -17.39 -2.59 -4.00
N SER A 136 -18.05 -3.40 -3.17
CA SER A 136 -18.67 -2.93 -1.93
C SER A 136 -18.45 -3.92 -0.80
N ARG A 137 -18.42 -3.43 0.44
CA ARG A 137 -18.41 -4.26 1.65
C ARG A 137 -19.22 -3.58 2.73
N ASP A 138 -20.01 -4.36 3.46
CA ASP A 138 -20.76 -3.84 4.59
C ASP A 138 -19.83 -3.48 5.75
N SER A 139 -20.17 -2.39 6.42
CA SER A 139 -19.45 -1.91 7.59
C SER A 139 -20.43 -1.34 8.62
N ALA A 140 -19.95 -1.12 9.85
CA ALA A 140 -20.77 -0.58 10.93
C ALA A 140 -21.40 0.80 10.62
N LEU A 141 -20.85 1.54 9.65
CA LEU A 141 -21.32 2.87 9.23
C LEU A 141 -22.10 2.84 7.90
N GLY A 142 -22.45 1.65 7.39
CA GLY A 142 -23.11 1.44 6.09
C GLY A 142 -22.20 0.82 5.02
N PRO A 143 -22.69 0.62 3.78
CA PRO A 143 -21.93 -0.03 2.72
C PRO A 143 -20.77 0.87 2.25
N ALA A 144 -19.55 0.40 2.43
CA ALA A 144 -18.35 1.02 1.87
C ALA A 144 -18.23 0.62 0.40
N ARG A 145 -18.33 1.60 -0.52
CA ARG A 145 -18.17 1.38 -1.96
C ARG A 145 -16.87 2.00 -2.46
N ALA A 146 -16.22 1.33 -3.40
CA ALA A 146 -15.02 1.80 -4.08
C ALA A 146 -15.03 1.38 -5.55
N SER A 147 -14.36 2.16 -6.39
CA SER A 147 -14.23 1.88 -7.82
C SER A 147 -12.77 2.01 -8.23
N ALA A 148 -12.33 1.12 -9.10
CA ALA A 148 -11.01 1.12 -9.70
C ALA A 148 -11.10 0.91 -11.21
N ARG A 149 -10.11 1.41 -11.95
CA ARG A 149 -10.02 1.25 -13.40
C ARG A 149 -8.59 0.84 -13.76
N ALA A 150 -8.45 -0.19 -14.58
CA ALA A 150 -7.15 -0.67 -15.05
C ALA A 150 -7.22 -1.08 -16.51
N GLY A 151 -6.14 -0.85 -17.25
CA GLY A 151 -6.00 -1.20 -18.66
C GLY A 151 -4.53 -1.39 -19.06
N PRO A 152 -4.28 -1.83 -20.30
CA PRO A 152 -2.92 -1.96 -20.82
C PRO A 152 -2.22 -0.59 -20.86
N ARG A 153 -0.88 -0.60 -20.77
CA ARG A 153 -0.07 0.61 -21.00
C ARG A 153 -0.33 1.09 -22.42
N SER A 154 -0.68 2.36 -22.58
CA SER A 154 -0.92 2.92 -23.91
C SER A 154 0.40 3.05 -24.66
N PRO A 155 0.48 2.66 -25.95
CA PRO A 155 1.69 2.80 -26.76
C PRO A 155 2.13 4.27 -26.98
N ALA A 156 1.31 5.25 -26.59
CA ALA A 156 1.68 6.67 -26.56
C ALA A 156 2.66 7.02 -25.42
N ASP A 157 2.64 6.28 -24.31
CA ASP A 157 3.52 6.49 -23.15
C ASP A 157 4.97 6.06 -23.48
N GLU A 158 5.12 5.06 -24.36
CA GLU A 158 6.42 4.54 -24.80
C GLU A 158 7.10 5.43 -25.85
N ARG A 159 6.36 6.38 -26.45
CA ARG A 159 6.86 7.28 -27.50
C ARG A 159 7.33 8.64 -26.96
N SER A 160 7.42 8.81 -25.64
CA SER A 160 7.99 10.00 -25.00
C SER A 160 9.44 9.73 -24.57
N PRO A 161 10.44 9.85 -25.48
CA PRO A 161 11.84 9.87 -25.06
C PRO A 161 12.06 11.13 -24.22
N ALA A 162 12.56 10.95 -23.00
CA ALA A 162 13.08 12.05 -22.19
C ALA A 162 14.15 12.80 -23.02
N GLY A 163 13.94 14.10 -23.20
CA GLY A 163 14.93 15.02 -23.76
C GLY A 163 16.01 15.37 -22.75
#